data_AF-A0A5K1F5M2-F1
#
_entry.id   AF-A0A5K1F5M2-F1
#
_cell.length_a   1.000
_cell.length_b   1.000
_cell.length_c   1.000
_cell.angle_alpha   90.00
_cell.angle_beta   90.00
_cell.angle_gamma   90.00
#
_symmetry.space_group_name_H-M   'P 1'
#
loop_
_entity.id
_entity.type
_entity.pdbx_description
1 polymer ?
#
loop_
_entity_poly.entity_id
_entity_poly.type
_entity_poly.pdbx_seq_one_letter_code
_entity_poly.pdbx_strand_id
1 'polypeptide(L)'
;VIIIGDFLCDPSEYRWCCMFGDIEIPVELVQKGVLRCQAPPHVTGKVPFCITSGNRESCSEIREFEYRFKPHAYPAVYYSSREHETVSSRDELLLLVKLTQMVLHGNAYASTDGVESKGTSSDNFKVGDNQWEGIIDSILDGSENFSDIKEWLLQELLKVRLEQWLLEKCQHDGTADCSLTKHEQGVVHMIAALGYEWALNKVLKCGVVINFRDHNGWTALHWAAKFG
;
A
#
# COMPACT_ATOMS: atom_id res chain seq x y z
N VAL A 1 -4.17 6.73 13.60
CA VAL A 1 -2.73 7.04 13.67
C VAL A 1 -1.99 5.73 13.88
N ILE A 2 -0.99 5.46 13.05
CA ILE A 2 -0.10 4.29 13.17
C ILE A 2 1.27 4.79 13.62
N ILE A 3 1.85 4.14 14.62
CA ILE A 3 3.14 4.52 15.19
C ILE A 3 4.07 3.33 15.16
N ILE A 4 5.28 3.53 14.64
CA ILE A 4 6.29 2.49 14.50
C ILE A 4 7.53 2.89 15.28
N GLY A 5 8.03 1.97 16.10
CA GLY A 5 9.23 2.18 16.91
C GLY A 5 9.68 0.91 17.60
N ASP A 6 10.85 1.00 18.22
CA ASP A 6 11.39 -0.08 19.04
C ASP A 6 10.90 0.09 20.48
N PHE A 7 9.77 -0.56 20.78
CA PHE A 7 9.16 -0.55 22.10
C PHE A 7 9.82 -1.63 22.97
N LEU A 8 10.57 -1.20 23.99
CA LEU A 8 11.40 -2.08 24.82
C LEU A 8 10.62 -2.89 25.86
N CYS A 9 9.38 -2.50 26.18
CA CYS A 9 8.57 -3.16 27.19
C CYS A 9 7.44 -4.00 26.57
N ASP A 10 7.15 -5.14 27.21
CA ASP A 10 6.06 -6.03 26.80
C ASP A 10 4.70 -5.34 27.04
N PRO A 11 3.82 -5.23 26.02
CA PRO A 11 2.48 -4.66 26.16
C PRO A 11 1.55 -5.45 27.11
N SER A 12 1.96 -6.67 27.51
CA SER A 12 1.25 -7.48 28.51
C SER A 12 1.44 -6.95 29.94
N GLU A 13 2.52 -6.23 30.21
CA GLU A 13 2.87 -5.70 31.54
C GLU A 13 2.51 -4.22 31.72
N TYR A 14 2.38 -3.46 30.63
CA TYR A 14 2.14 -2.03 30.64
C TYR A 14 1.05 -1.58 29.67
N ARG A 15 0.12 -0.74 30.16
CA ARG A 15 -0.86 -0.07 29.30
C ARG A 15 -0.19 1.09 28.58
N TRP A 16 0.25 0.84 27.35
CA TRP A 16 0.72 1.89 26.47
C TRP A 16 -0.42 2.83 26.09
N CYS A 17 -0.12 4.13 26.08
CA CYS A 17 -1.02 5.18 25.68
C CYS A 17 -0.33 6.13 24.69
N CYS A 18 -1.12 6.82 23.86
CA CYS A 18 -0.66 7.96 23.08
C CYS A 18 -1.18 9.24 23.74
N MET A 19 -0.32 10.24 23.83
CA MET A 19 -0.69 11.55 24.33
C MET A 19 -0.68 12.57 23.19
N PHE A 20 -1.82 13.22 22.95
CA PHE A 20 -1.99 14.33 22.00
C PHE A 20 -2.23 15.60 22.80
N GLY A 21 -1.23 16.48 22.89
CA GLY A 21 -1.27 17.60 23.84
C GLY A 21 -1.28 17.06 25.27
N ASP A 22 -2.39 17.30 25.98
CA ASP A 22 -2.62 16.80 27.34
C ASP A 22 -3.63 15.63 27.40
N ILE A 23 -4.08 15.14 26.24
CA ILE A 23 -5.10 14.09 26.14
C ILE A 23 -4.43 12.74 25.92
N GLU A 24 -4.60 11.84 26.88
CA GLU A 24 -4.06 10.47 26.84
C GLU A 24 -5.13 9.49 26.37
N ILE A 25 -4.80 8.67 25.37
CA ILE A 25 -5.69 7.65 24.80
C ILE A 25 -5.01 6.28 24.79
N PRO A 26 -5.75 5.18 24.97
CA PRO A 26 -5.19 3.85 24.85
C PRO A 26 -4.74 3.56 23.42
N VAL A 27 -3.72 2.71 23.27
CA VAL A 27 -3.28 2.19 21.98
C VAL A 27 -3.54 0.70 21.88
N GLU A 28 -3.63 0.21 20.65
CA GLU A 28 -3.71 -1.20 20.32
C GLU A 28 -2.39 -1.64 19.69
N LEU A 29 -1.83 -2.76 20.14
CA LEU A 29 -0.69 -3.40 19.48
C LEU A 29 -1.19 -4.14 18.24
N VAL A 30 -0.75 -3.71 17.06
CA VAL A 30 -1.08 -4.41 15.80
C VAL A 30 -0.12 -5.57 15.59
N GLN A 31 1.17 -5.31 15.80
CA GLN A 31 2.26 -6.29 15.77
C GLN A 31 3.46 -5.75 16.56
N LYS A 32 4.49 -6.56 16.79
CA LYS A 32 5.72 -6.12 17.47
C LYS A 32 6.28 -4.86 16.79
N GLY A 33 6.44 -3.79 17.56
CA GLY A 33 6.95 -2.51 17.06
C GLY A 33 5.94 -1.61 16.34
N VAL A 34 4.65 -1.98 16.28
CA VAL A 34 3.60 -1.19 15.61
C VAL A 34 2.37 -1.02 16.50
N LEU A 35 2.05 0.24 16.82
CA LEU A 35 0.90 0.64 17.62
C LEU A 35 -0.13 1.38 16.76
N ARG A 36 -1.41 1.22 17.09
CA ARG A 36 -2.54 1.91 16.48
C ARG A 36 -3.33 2.67 17.53
N CYS A 37 -3.73 3.89 17.22
CA CYS A 37 -4.68 4.64 18.04
C CYS A 37 -5.55 5.57 17.19
N GLN A 38 -6.68 5.98 17.75
CA GLN A 38 -7.58 6.96 17.13
C GLN A 38 -7.36 8.32 17.78
N ALA A 39 -6.81 9.27 17.00
CA ALA A 39 -6.58 10.63 17.50
C ALA A 39 -7.89 11.23 18.03
N PRO A 40 -7.90 11.81 19.24
CA PRO A 40 -9.10 12.40 19.81
C PRO A 40 -9.49 13.66 19.03
N PRO A 41 -10.78 14.07 19.03
CA PRO A 41 -11.18 15.36 18.50
C PRO A 41 -10.43 16.50 19.18
N HIS A 42 -9.90 17.44 18.40
CA HIS A 42 -9.15 18.59 18.90
C HIS A 42 -9.39 19.80 18.01
N VAL A 43 -9.21 21.00 18.57
CA VAL A 43 -9.24 22.25 17.79
C VAL A 43 -8.08 22.29 16.80
N THR A 44 -8.25 23.03 15.70
CA THR A 44 -7.20 23.22 14.69
C THR A 44 -5.93 23.78 15.33
N GLY A 45 -4.79 23.17 15.03
CA GLY A 45 -3.50 23.56 15.59
C GLY A 45 -2.53 22.39 15.71
N LYS A 46 -1.27 22.70 16.00
CA LYS A 46 -0.24 21.70 16.30
C LYS A 46 -0.23 21.39 17.80
N VAL A 47 -0.10 20.12 18.14
CA VAL A 47 0.04 19.65 19.52
C VAL A 47 1.26 18.73 19.64
N PRO A 48 1.90 18.66 20.82
CA PRO A 48 2.90 17.63 21.06
C PRO A 48 2.27 16.24 21.03
N PHE A 49 3.01 15.27 20.54
CA PHE A 49 2.61 13.88 20.39
C PHE A 49 3.73 12.98 20.90
N CYS A 50 3.41 12.12 21.86
CA CYS A 50 4.34 11.12 22.37
C CYS A 50 3.60 9.89 22.89
N ILE A 51 4.37 8.85 23.17
CA ILE A 51 3.89 7.62 23.79
C ILE A 51 4.16 7.70 25.29
N THR A 52 3.22 7.20 26.09
CA THR A 52 3.27 7.17 27.56
C THR A 52 2.89 5.79 28.08
N SER A 53 3.20 5.49 29.34
CA SER A 53 2.80 4.24 30.01
C SER A 53 1.55 4.39 30.90
N GLY A 54 0.68 5.37 30.62
CA GLY A 54 -0.50 5.67 31.45
C GLY A 54 -0.24 6.61 32.63
N ASN A 55 0.99 7.10 32.78
CA ASN A 55 1.41 8.03 33.85
C ASN A 55 1.61 9.47 33.35
N ARG A 56 1.27 9.76 32.08
CA ARG A 56 1.50 11.04 31.40
C ARG A 56 2.95 11.46 31.23
N GLU A 57 3.91 10.59 31.50
CA GLU A 57 5.33 10.85 31.21
C GLU A 57 5.70 10.28 29.83
N SER A 58 6.49 11.02 29.06
CA SER A 58 6.89 10.59 27.72
C SER A 58 7.90 9.44 27.79
N CYS A 59 7.54 8.30 27.20
CA CYS A 59 8.41 7.15 26.99
C CYS A 59 9.04 7.14 25.58
N SER A 60 8.76 8.16 24.77
CA SER A 60 9.27 8.32 23.41
C SER A 60 9.77 9.75 23.16
N GLU A 61 10.40 9.95 22.01
CA GLU A 61 10.57 11.29 21.45
C GLU A 61 9.22 12.00 21.33
N ILE A 62 9.20 13.30 21.60
CA ILE A 62 8.04 14.18 21.40
C ILE A 62 8.07 14.69 19.96
N ARG A 63 6.99 14.48 19.22
CA ARG A 63 6.79 14.95 17.83
C ARG A 63 5.62 15.92 17.75
N GLU A 64 5.51 16.67 16.66
CA GLU A 64 4.33 17.51 16.42
C GLU A 64 3.25 16.71 15.68
N PHE A 65 2.01 16.78 16.16
CA PHE A 65 0.81 16.29 15.48
C PHE A 65 -0.10 17.48 15.15
N GLU A 66 -0.52 17.59 13.88
CA GLU A 66 -1.29 18.74 13.40
C GLU A 66 -2.76 18.36 13.17
N TYR A 67 -3.66 19.03 13.89
CA TYR A 67 -5.08 19.02 13.63
C TYR A 67 -5.42 20.12 12.62
N ARG A 68 -6.00 19.72 11.49
CA ARG A 68 -6.39 20.65 10.41
C ARG A 68 -7.90 20.85 10.39
N PHE A 69 -8.32 22.09 10.20
CA PHE A 69 -9.73 22.43 10.03
C PHE A 69 -10.28 21.75 8.77
N LYS A 70 -11.36 20.98 8.92
CA LYS A 70 -12.13 20.46 7.79
C LYS A 70 -13.48 21.18 7.75
N PRO A 71 -13.68 22.18 6.88
CA PRO A 71 -14.95 22.90 6.79
C PRO A 71 -16.07 21.91 6.45
N HIS A 72 -17.02 21.70 7.36
CA HIS A 72 -18.26 20.99 7.05
C HIS A 72 -19.36 21.99 6.70
N ALA A 73 -19.70 22.00 5.42
CA ALA A 73 -20.96 22.33 4.76
C ALA A 73 -21.99 23.21 5.51
N TYR A 74 -22.05 24.48 5.12
CA TYR A 74 -23.33 25.20 5.03
C TYR A 74 -23.96 24.90 3.66
N PRO A 75 -25.31 24.89 3.51
CA PRO A 75 -25.98 24.44 2.31
C PRO A 75 -25.84 25.49 1.19
N ALA A 76 -24.76 25.41 0.44
CA ALA A 76 -24.57 26.13 -0.81
C ALA A 76 -24.73 25.14 -1.96
N VAL A 77 -25.78 25.40 -2.73
CA VAL A 77 -26.23 24.74 -3.94
C VAL A 77 -25.07 24.66 -4.95
N TYR A 78 -24.79 23.44 -5.43
CA TYR A 78 -23.91 23.09 -6.55
C TYR A 78 -22.42 23.47 -6.39
N TYR A 79 -21.55 22.50 -6.70
CA TYR A 79 -20.09 22.49 -6.75
C TYR A 79 -19.35 21.94 -5.51
N SER A 80 -18.53 20.92 -5.81
CA SER A 80 -17.47 20.31 -4.99
C SER A 80 -17.82 19.13 -4.08
N SER A 81 -18.44 18.09 -4.65
CA SER A 81 -18.19 16.68 -4.27
C SER A 81 -17.01 16.06 -5.04
N ARG A 82 -16.46 16.75 -6.04
CA ARG A 82 -15.55 16.17 -7.03
C ARG A 82 -14.06 16.26 -6.67
N GLU A 83 -13.66 17.17 -5.77
CA GLU A 83 -12.23 17.46 -5.56
C GLU A 83 -11.49 16.36 -4.78
N HIS A 84 -12.06 15.82 -3.71
CA HIS A 84 -11.42 14.74 -2.94
C HIS A 84 -11.37 13.40 -3.70
N GLU A 85 -12.42 13.06 -4.46
CA GLU A 85 -12.40 11.91 -5.36
C GLU A 85 -11.39 12.10 -6.52
N THR A 86 -11.24 13.32 -7.06
CA THR A 86 -10.29 13.59 -8.17
C THR A 86 -8.82 13.57 -7.76
N VAL A 87 -8.49 13.91 -6.51
CA VAL A 87 -7.10 13.88 -6.02
C VAL A 87 -6.70 12.45 -5.64
N SER A 88 -7.59 11.69 -4.97
CA SER A 88 -7.35 10.26 -4.68
C SER A 88 -7.15 9.47 -5.98
N SER A 89 -8.06 9.65 -6.96
CA SER A 89 -7.97 8.96 -8.26
C SER A 89 -6.73 9.34 -9.06
N ARG A 90 -6.24 10.59 -9.00
CA ARG A 90 -4.99 10.97 -9.66
C ARG A 90 -3.77 10.30 -9.03
N ASP A 91 -3.70 10.27 -7.71
CA ASP A 91 -2.59 9.64 -6.99
C ASP A 91 -2.61 8.11 -7.17
N GLU A 92 -3.79 7.49 -7.18
CA GLU A 92 -4.00 6.07 -7.53
C GLU A 92 -3.56 5.77 -8.96
N LEU A 93 -3.97 6.58 -9.95
CA LEU A 93 -3.51 6.44 -11.33
C LEU A 93 -1.99 6.57 -11.44
N LEU A 94 -1.38 7.49 -10.70
CA LEU A 94 0.08 7.62 -10.67
C LEU A 94 0.76 6.38 -10.08
N LEU A 95 0.18 5.78 -9.04
CA LEU A 95 0.66 4.52 -8.47
C LEU A 95 0.54 3.37 -9.47
N LEU A 96 -0.59 3.27 -10.18
CA LEU A 96 -0.82 2.25 -11.20
C LEU A 96 0.18 2.39 -12.37
N VAL A 97 0.46 3.61 -12.82
CA VAL A 97 1.48 3.87 -13.85
C VAL A 97 2.87 3.46 -13.36
N LYS A 98 3.26 3.80 -12.14
CA LYS A 98 4.56 3.41 -11.58
C LYS A 98 4.69 1.90 -11.42
N LEU A 99 3.64 1.24 -10.94
CA LEU A 99 3.59 -0.22 -10.82
C LEU A 99 3.73 -0.87 -12.20
N THR A 100 2.93 -0.42 -13.16
CA THR A 100 2.97 -0.93 -14.53
C THR A 100 4.35 -0.70 -15.17
N GLN A 101 4.95 0.48 -14.99
CA GLN A 101 6.29 0.78 -15.49
C GLN A 101 7.33 -0.17 -14.89
N MET A 102 7.29 -0.39 -13.57
CA MET A 102 8.21 -1.30 -12.86
C MET A 102 8.11 -2.73 -13.38
N VAL A 103 6.88 -3.25 -13.49
CA VAL A 103 6.62 -4.62 -13.92
C VAL A 103 6.92 -4.80 -15.41
N LEU A 104 6.61 -3.82 -16.26
CA LEU A 104 6.87 -3.91 -17.70
C LEU A 104 8.35 -3.76 -18.05
N HIS A 105 9.05 -2.79 -17.46
CA HIS A 105 10.36 -2.38 -17.95
C HIS A 105 11.53 -3.00 -17.24
N GLY A 106 11.40 -3.56 -16.02
CA GLY A 106 12.38 -4.41 -15.33
C GLY A 106 13.81 -3.90 -15.13
N ASN A 107 14.25 -2.86 -15.84
CA ASN A 107 15.58 -2.27 -15.92
C ASN A 107 15.56 -1.11 -16.94
N ALA A 108 15.37 0.15 -16.48
CA ALA A 108 15.52 1.33 -17.36
C ALA A 108 16.65 2.28 -16.91
N TYR A 109 17.48 1.87 -15.95
CA TYR A 109 18.57 2.72 -15.44
C TYR A 109 19.96 2.08 -15.53
N ALA A 110 20.12 0.91 -16.16
CA ALA A 110 21.43 0.32 -16.39
C ALA A 110 21.64 0.02 -17.88
N SER A 111 22.38 0.93 -18.51
CA SER A 111 23.29 0.75 -19.64
C SER A 111 22.78 0.18 -20.96
N THR A 112 23.02 0.97 -22.01
CA THR A 112 23.23 0.53 -23.38
C THR A 112 24.26 -0.61 -23.42
N ASP A 113 23.81 -1.82 -23.73
CA ASP A 113 24.53 -2.72 -24.62
C ASP A 113 23.59 -3.84 -25.07
N GLY A 114 23.50 -3.99 -26.38
CA GLY A 114 22.57 -4.90 -27.01
C GLY A 114 23.04 -6.35 -26.93
N VAL A 115 22.11 -7.26 -26.64
CA VAL A 115 22.11 -8.64 -27.14
C VAL A 115 20.65 -9.07 -27.34
N GLU A 116 20.32 -9.46 -28.56
CA GLU A 116 19.06 -10.11 -28.94
C GLU A 116 18.92 -11.54 -28.37
N SER A 117 17.73 -12.13 -28.57
CA SER A 117 17.35 -13.55 -28.43
C SER A 117 16.90 -13.98 -27.03
N LYS A 118 15.92 -14.87 -26.85
CA LYS A 118 15.14 -15.74 -27.77
C LYS A 118 13.91 -16.23 -26.98
N GLY A 119 12.82 -16.53 -27.69
CA GLY A 119 11.53 -16.89 -27.08
C GLY A 119 11.38 -18.33 -26.56
N THR A 120 10.11 -18.64 -26.26
CA THR A 120 9.51 -19.90 -25.72
C THR A 120 9.73 -20.07 -24.20
N SER A 121 8.73 -20.39 -23.36
CA SER A 121 7.54 -21.21 -23.59
C SER A 121 6.37 -20.79 -22.69
N SER A 122 5.18 -21.00 -23.23
CA SER A 122 3.88 -20.99 -22.55
C SER A 122 3.90 -21.92 -21.34
N ASP A 123 3.50 -21.40 -20.18
CA ASP A 123 3.09 -22.23 -19.05
C ASP A 123 1.72 -21.78 -18.56
N ASN A 124 0.87 -22.77 -18.34
CA ASN A 124 -0.58 -22.65 -18.27
C ASN A 124 -1.05 -21.96 -16.99
N PHE A 125 -1.59 -20.76 -17.12
CA PHE A 125 -2.35 -20.14 -16.04
C PHE A 125 -3.77 -20.72 -16.04
N LYS A 126 -4.06 -21.59 -15.08
CA LYS A 126 -5.43 -22.04 -14.78
C LYS A 126 -6.21 -20.86 -14.20
N VAL A 127 -6.79 -20.06 -15.08
CA VAL A 127 -8.02 -19.33 -14.72
C VAL A 127 -9.13 -20.39 -14.66
N GLY A 128 -10.03 -20.28 -13.68
CA GLY A 128 -11.22 -21.12 -13.68
C GLY A 128 -12.03 -20.77 -14.92
N ASP A 129 -12.04 -21.66 -15.92
CA ASP A 129 -12.66 -21.46 -17.25
C ASP A 129 -14.09 -20.88 -17.15
N ASN A 130 -14.80 -21.23 -16.07
CA ASN A 130 -16.17 -20.81 -15.78
C ASN A 130 -16.35 -19.30 -15.47
N GLN A 131 -15.28 -18.56 -15.16
CA GLN A 131 -15.37 -17.12 -14.86
C GLN A 131 -15.48 -16.26 -16.12
N TRP A 132 -14.81 -16.67 -17.21
CA TRP A 132 -14.85 -15.95 -18.49
C TRP A 132 -16.19 -16.10 -19.18
N GLU A 133 -16.77 -17.30 -19.13
CA GLU A 133 -18.09 -17.60 -19.71
C GLU A 133 -19.17 -16.70 -19.07
N GLY A 134 -19.16 -16.55 -17.75
CA GLY A 134 -20.10 -15.66 -17.06
C GLY A 134 -19.98 -14.19 -17.47
N ILE A 135 -18.75 -13.69 -17.68
CA ILE A 135 -18.54 -12.30 -18.13
C ILE A 135 -19.02 -12.11 -19.58
N ILE A 136 -18.76 -13.08 -20.45
CA ILE A 136 -19.23 -13.03 -21.85
C ILE A 136 -20.76 -13.01 -21.89
N ASP A 137 -21.42 -13.86 -21.11
CA ASP A 137 -22.88 -13.92 -21.04
C ASP A 137 -23.47 -12.61 -20.50
N SER A 138 -22.87 -12.03 -19.45
CA SER A 138 -23.27 -10.72 -18.91
C SER A 138 -23.13 -9.57 -19.91
N ILE A 139 -22.08 -9.57 -20.74
CA ILE A 139 -21.89 -8.57 -21.80
C ILE A 139 -22.99 -8.71 -22.87
N LEU A 140 -23.34 -9.94 -23.22
CA LEU A 140 -24.37 -10.24 -24.23
C LEU A 140 -25.78 -9.89 -23.74
N ASP A 141 -26.05 -10.04 -22.44
CA ASP A 141 -27.33 -9.69 -21.80
C ASP A 141 -27.52 -8.17 -21.60
N GLY A 142 -26.44 -7.37 -21.72
CA GLY A 142 -26.49 -5.91 -21.67
C GLY A 142 -26.80 -5.33 -20.29
N SER A 143 -26.68 -6.13 -19.23
CA SER A 143 -27.04 -5.79 -17.85
C SER A 143 -25.87 -5.25 -17.01
N GLU A 144 -24.63 -5.28 -17.51
CA GLU A 144 -23.42 -4.92 -16.74
C GLU A 144 -22.81 -3.54 -17.01
N ASN A 145 -22.09 -3.04 -16.00
CA ASN A 145 -21.30 -1.82 -16.06
C ASN A 145 -19.95 -2.09 -16.75
N PHE A 146 -19.83 -1.72 -18.03
CA PHE A 146 -18.62 -1.91 -18.83
C PHE A 146 -17.32 -1.36 -18.21
N SER A 147 -17.42 -0.41 -17.27
CA SER A 147 -16.27 0.12 -16.53
C SER A 147 -15.66 -0.95 -15.61
N ASP A 148 -16.49 -1.70 -14.91
CA ASP A 148 -16.06 -2.69 -13.93
C ASP A 148 -15.42 -3.89 -14.63
N ILE A 149 -15.96 -4.29 -15.78
CA ILE A 149 -15.39 -5.33 -16.65
C ILE A 149 -14.00 -4.92 -17.16
N LYS A 150 -13.85 -3.66 -17.61
CA LYS A 150 -12.55 -3.16 -18.07
C LYS A 150 -11.52 -3.15 -16.95
N GLU A 151 -11.90 -2.69 -15.76
CA GLU A 151 -11.02 -2.70 -14.58
C GLU A 151 -10.60 -4.13 -14.22
N TRP A 152 -11.56 -5.07 -14.22
CA TRP A 152 -11.28 -6.49 -13.98
C TRP A 152 -10.30 -7.07 -15.00
N LEU A 153 -10.52 -6.84 -16.30
CA LEU A 153 -9.62 -7.31 -17.36
C LEU A 153 -8.19 -6.74 -17.20
N LEU A 154 -8.08 -5.45 -16.89
CA LEU A 154 -6.79 -4.81 -16.65
C LEU A 154 -6.10 -5.42 -15.43
N GLN A 155 -6.84 -5.72 -14.36
CA GLN A 155 -6.30 -6.35 -13.18
C GLN A 155 -5.84 -7.80 -13.45
N GLU A 156 -6.57 -8.57 -14.25
CA GLU A 156 -6.15 -9.93 -14.67
C GLU A 156 -4.87 -9.89 -15.50
N LEU A 157 -4.75 -8.95 -16.45
CA LEU A 157 -3.51 -8.78 -17.22
C LEU A 157 -2.34 -8.35 -16.32
N LEU A 158 -2.61 -7.49 -15.34
CA LEU A 158 -1.61 -7.06 -14.37
C LEU A 158 -1.14 -8.23 -13.48
N LYS A 159 -2.06 -9.11 -13.06
CA LYS A 159 -1.73 -10.34 -12.31
C LYS A 159 -0.75 -11.19 -13.08
N VAL A 160 -1.08 -11.52 -14.34
CA VAL A 160 -0.23 -12.34 -15.21
C VAL A 160 1.15 -11.70 -15.37
N ARG A 161 1.20 -10.40 -15.65
CA ARG A 161 2.47 -9.71 -15.90
C ARG A 161 3.32 -9.54 -14.63
N LEU A 162 2.70 -9.29 -13.46
CA LEU A 162 3.39 -9.22 -12.18
C LEU A 162 4.04 -10.56 -11.83
N GLU A 163 3.34 -11.66 -12.03
CA GLU A 163 3.85 -13.00 -11.75
C GLU A 163 5.03 -13.37 -12.64
N GLN A 164 4.93 -13.04 -13.92
CA GLN A 164 6.04 -13.22 -14.85
C GLN A 164 7.26 -12.39 -14.44
N TRP A 165 7.06 -11.13 -14.07
CA TRP A 165 8.14 -10.25 -13.61
C TRP A 165 8.81 -10.78 -12.33
N LEU A 166 8.04 -11.27 -11.37
CA LEU A 166 8.59 -11.89 -10.15
C LEU A 166 9.41 -13.15 -10.49
N LEU A 167 8.95 -13.98 -11.42
CA LEU A 167 9.66 -15.17 -11.86
C LEU A 167 10.99 -14.81 -12.54
N GLU A 168 10.99 -13.82 -13.45
CA GLU A 168 12.19 -13.31 -14.12
C GLU A 168 13.25 -12.86 -13.10
N LYS A 169 12.83 -12.26 -11.99
CA LYS A 169 13.73 -11.77 -10.93
C LYS A 169 14.25 -12.88 -10.02
N CYS A 170 13.48 -13.94 -9.80
CA CYS A 170 13.92 -15.04 -8.96
C CYS A 170 14.76 -16.10 -9.70
N GLN A 171 14.83 -16.08 -11.03
CA GLN A 171 15.64 -17.03 -11.82
C GLN A 171 17.09 -16.57 -12.07
N HIS A 172 17.39 -15.28 -11.87
CA HIS A 172 18.65 -14.70 -12.33
C HIS A 172 19.84 -14.92 -11.38
N ASP A 173 19.61 -15.36 -10.15
CA ASP A 173 20.65 -15.64 -9.18
C ASP A 173 20.64 -17.14 -8.88
N GLY A 174 21.73 -17.87 -9.18
CA GLY A 174 21.85 -19.32 -8.96
C GLY A 174 21.87 -19.73 -7.48
N THR A 175 21.50 -18.81 -6.59
CA THR A 175 21.27 -18.99 -5.17
C THR A 175 19.78 -18.84 -4.91
N ALA A 176 19.21 -19.63 -3.99
CA ALA A 176 17.77 -19.66 -3.71
C ALA A 176 17.21 -18.34 -3.10
N ASP A 177 17.97 -17.25 -3.15
CA ASP A 177 17.61 -15.96 -2.57
C ASP A 177 17.25 -14.98 -3.69
N CYS A 178 15.94 -14.77 -3.87
CA CYS A 178 15.41 -13.82 -4.84
C CYS A 178 15.71 -12.39 -4.37
N SER A 179 16.83 -11.82 -4.82
CA SER A 179 17.26 -10.50 -4.36
C SER A 179 16.76 -9.38 -5.27
N LEU A 180 15.56 -8.86 -4.97
CA LEU A 180 15.05 -7.63 -5.59
C LEU A 180 15.88 -6.41 -5.16
N THR A 181 16.13 -5.49 -6.10
CA THR A 181 16.80 -4.21 -5.82
C THR A 181 15.96 -3.35 -4.89
N LYS A 182 16.58 -2.36 -4.22
CA LYS A 182 15.85 -1.41 -3.34
C LYS A 182 14.69 -0.71 -4.04
N HIS A 183 14.82 -0.41 -5.33
CA HIS A 183 13.74 0.18 -6.11
C HIS A 183 12.57 -0.80 -6.27
N GLU A 184 12.87 -2.07 -6.58
CA GLU A 184 11.88 -3.11 -6.80
C GLU A 184 11.20 -3.56 -5.50
N GLN A 185 11.89 -3.50 -4.36
CA GLN A 185 11.26 -3.70 -3.05
C GLN A 185 10.15 -2.68 -2.78
N GLY A 186 10.19 -1.51 -3.42
CA GLY A 186 9.11 -0.52 -3.40
C GLY A 186 7.78 -1.00 -4.01
N VAL A 187 7.77 -2.16 -4.70
CA VAL A 187 6.52 -2.78 -5.21
C VAL A 187 5.50 -2.98 -4.08
N VAL A 188 5.97 -3.30 -2.86
CA VAL A 188 5.10 -3.53 -1.70
C VAL A 188 4.31 -2.29 -1.30
N HIS A 189 4.85 -1.09 -1.52
CA HIS A 189 4.17 0.17 -1.23
C HIS A 189 3.02 0.41 -2.20
N MET A 190 3.27 0.18 -3.49
CA MET A 190 2.29 0.42 -4.55
C MET A 190 1.11 -0.55 -4.46
N ILE A 191 1.37 -1.85 -4.31
CA ILE A 191 0.29 -2.85 -4.19
C ILE A 191 -0.53 -2.66 -2.92
N ALA A 192 0.09 -2.20 -1.82
CA ALA A 192 -0.62 -1.93 -0.57
C ALA A 192 -1.52 -0.69 -0.69
N ALA A 193 -1.03 0.38 -1.32
CA ALA A 193 -1.84 1.57 -1.60
C ALA A 193 -3.01 1.29 -2.55
N LEU A 194 -2.81 0.45 -3.57
CA LEU A 194 -3.84 0.07 -4.55
C LEU A 194 -4.80 -1.02 -4.04
N GLY A 195 -4.61 -1.52 -2.81
CA GLY A 195 -5.45 -2.60 -2.26
C GLY A 195 -5.31 -3.94 -2.97
N TYR A 196 -4.19 -4.19 -3.66
CA TYR A 196 -3.93 -5.45 -4.38
C TYR A 196 -3.45 -6.55 -3.43
N GLU A 197 -4.33 -6.98 -2.54
CA GLU A 197 -4.06 -8.06 -1.56
C GLU A 197 -3.59 -9.35 -2.23
N TRP A 198 -4.15 -9.67 -3.41
CA TRP A 198 -3.77 -10.83 -4.21
C TRP A 198 -2.27 -10.87 -4.57
N ALA A 199 -1.62 -9.69 -4.64
CA ALA A 199 -0.21 -9.55 -4.99
C ALA A 199 0.71 -9.66 -3.76
N LEU A 200 0.20 -9.32 -2.56
CA LEU A 200 1.02 -9.17 -1.36
C LEU A 200 1.76 -10.46 -1.01
N ASN A 201 1.02 -11.58 -0.96
CA ASN A 201 1.62 -12.88 -0.65
C ASN A 201 2.63 -13.34 -1.72
N LYS A 202 2.48 -12.89 -2.97
CA LYS A 202 3.40 -13.25 -4.06
C LYS A 202 4.72 -12.50 -3.92
N VAL A 203 4.67 -11.18 -3.71
CA VAL A 203 5.90 -10.38 -3.54
C VAL A 203 6.67 -10.73 -2.27
N LEU A 204 5.99 -11.07 -1.16
CA LEU A 204 6.65 -11.48 0.08
C LEU A 204 7.40 -12.81 -0.07
N LYS A 205 6.85 -13.76 -0.85
CA LYS A 205 7.54 -15.02 -1.18
C LYS A 205 8.79 -14.82 -2.02
N CYS A 206 8.85 -13.72 -2.77
CA CYS A 206 10.03 -13.30 -3.54
C CYS A 206 11.02 -12.47 -2.70
N GLY A 207 10.95 -12.53 -1.36
CA GLY A 207 11.93 -11.90 -0.48
C GLY A 207 11.70 -10.42 -0.20
N VAL A 208 10.59 -9.82 -0.66
CA VAL A 208 10.28 -8.43 -0.32
C VAL A 208 10.00 -8.30 1.18
N VAL A 209 10.71 -7.38 1.84
CA VAL A 209 10.54 -7.14 3.28
C VAL A 209 9.26 -6.35 3.53
N ILE A 210 8.32 -6.91 4.28
CA ILE A 210 7.02 -6.26 4.59
C ILE A 210 7.18 -4.88 5.27
N ASN A 211 8.22 -4.74 6.09
CA ASN A 211 8.57 -3.51 6.80
C ASN A 211 9.57 -2.63 6.02
N PHE A 212 9.76 -2.88 4.71
CA PHE A 212 10.60 -2.06 3.86
C PHE A 212 10.14 -0.59 3.91
N ARG A 213 11.08 0.31 4.18
CA ARG A 213 10.84 1.74 4.31
C ARG A 213 11.29 2.45 3.04
N ASP A 214 10.42 3.28 2.47
CA ASP A 214 10.83 4.18 1.38
C ASP A 214 11.70 5.34 1.90
N HIS A 215 12.04 6.27 0.99
CA HIS A 215 12.84 7.46 1.30
C HIS A 215 12.20 8.38 2.36
N ASN A 216 10.89 8.30 2.59
CA ASN A 216 10.16 9.04 3.60
C ASN A 216 10.00 8.24 4.91
N GLY A 217 10.57 7.03 4.99
CA GLY A 217 10.40 6.13 6.12
C GLY A 217 9.07 5.36 6.11
N TRP A 218 8.27 5.45 5.04
CA TRP A 218 6.95 4.83 4.99
C TRP A 218 7.03 3.35 4.61
N THR A 219 6.20 2.56 5.27
CA THR A 219 6.04 1.11 5.02
C THR A 219 4.78 0.83 4.23
N ALA A 220 4.60 -0.40 3.76
CA ALA A 220 3.39 -0.83 3.06
C ALA A 220 2.10 -0.47 3.81
N LEU A 221 2.11 -0.60 5.15
CA LEU A 221 0.98 -0.25 6.00
C LEU A 221 0.65 1.25 5.99
N HIS A 222 1.65 2.13 5.93
CA HIS A 222 1.43 3.57 5.82
C HIS A 222 0.77 3.93 4.48
N TRP A 223 1.25 3.30 3.41
CA TRP A 223 0.70 3.46 2.07
C TRP A 223 -0.74 2.95 2.01
N ALA A 224 -1.05 1.77 2.54
CA ALA A 224 -2.43 1.27 2.64
C ALA A 224 -3.35 2.23 3.42
N ALA A 225 -2.90 2.74 4.57
CA ALA A 225 -3.71 3.64 5.40
C ALA A 225 -3.92 5.03 4.80
N LYS A 226 -3.11 5.46 3.82
CA LYS A 226 -3.29 6.73 3.11
C LYS A 226 -4.37 6.65 2.03
N PHE A 227 -4.49 5.49 1.38
CA PHE A 227 -5.32 5.29 0.19
C PHE A 227 -6.59 4.47 0.45
N GLY A 228 -6.77 3.97 1.68
CA GLY A 228 -7.96 3.21 2.12
C GLY A 228 -8.81 3.94 3.15
#